data_AF-A0A6S6TB87-F1
#
_entry.id   AF-A0A6S6TB87-F1
#
_cell.length_a   1.000
_cell.length_b   1.000
_cell.length_c   1.000
_cell.angle_alpha   90.00
_cell.angle_beta   90.00
_cell.angle_gamma   90.00
#
_symmetry.space_group_name_H-M   'P 1'
#
loop_
_entity.id
_entity.type
_entity.pdbx_description
1 polymer ?
#
loop_
_entity_poly.entity_id
_entity_poly.type
_entity_poly.pdbx_seq_one_letter_code
_entity_poly.pdbx_strand_id
1 'polypeptide(L)'
;MKKDEIIHKMRLARLAHVQWVQRAKSLVNGFPIKEEDIPLTPDACAFGKWFYSDGQVLLAIFNDKSVKELENLHNELHEEYMNIFKIYFDISNLNFFSKLLKQGKRVSTDEKQQAQKFLRSLEKISDTLIQKLNIMETKINMAEEGIFEKYT
;
A
#
# COMPACT_ATOMS: atom_id res chain seq x y z
N MET A 1 -16.81 0.88 17.63
CA MET A 1 -16.99 1.26 16.21
C MET A 1 -18.09 0.40 15.64
N LYS A 2 -18.98 0.96 14.83
CA LYS A 2 -20.05 0.16 14.20
C LYS A 2 -19.49 -0.66 13.02
N LYS A 3 -20.12 -1.79 12.70
CA LYS A 3 -19.76 -2.65 11.56
C LYS A 3 -19.61 -1.86 10.25
N ASP A 4 -20.58 -1.00 9.94
CA ASP A 4 -20.56 -0.17 8.73
C ASP A 4 -19.37 0.79 8.70
N GLU A 5 -18.97 1.31 9.85
CA GLU A 5 -17.82 2.19 9.98
C GLU A 5 -16.51 1.44 9.69
N ILE A 6 -16.37 0.21 10.21
CA ILE A 6 -15.21 -0.66 9.96
C ILE A 6 -15.10 -0.97 8.47
N ILE A 7 -16.19 -1.38 7.84
CA ILE A 7 -16.25 -1.67 6.40
C ILE A 7 -15.89 -0.42 5.60
N HIS A 8 -16.47 0.73 5.96
CA HIS A 8 -16.20 1.99 5.27
C HIS A 8 -14.71 2.36 5.33
N LYS A 9 -14.10 2.34 6.51
CA LYS A 9 -12.67 2.66 6.68
C LYS A 9 -11.76 1.67 5.96
N MET A 10 -12.09 0.38 5.98
CA MET A 10 -11.35 -0.64 5.22
C MET A 10 -11.43 -0.41 3.71
N ARG A 11 -12.59 -0.02 3.18
CA ARG A 11 -12.76 0.34 1.76
C ARG A 11 -11.94 1.57 1.39
N LEU A 12 -11.89 2.59 2.25
CA LEU A 12 -11.04 3.77 2.05
C LEU A 12 -9.56 3.39 2.02
N ALA A 13 -9.11 2.54 2.96
CA ALA A 13 -7.72 2.06 2.99
C ALA A 13 -7.37 1.28 1.71
N ARG A 14 -8.27 0.41 1.23
CA ARG A 14 -8.11 -0.31 -0.04
C ARG A 14 -8.03 0.63 -1.24
N LEU A 15 -8.87 1.66 -1.29
CA LEU A 15 -8.84 2.66 -2.37
C LEU A 15 -7.51 3.42 -2.38
N ALA A 16 -7.05 3.88 -1.22
CA ALA A 16 -5.77 4.57 -1.10
C ALA A 16 -4.60 3.69 -1.55
N HIS A 17 -4.66 2.39 -1.24
CA HIS A 17 -3.69 1.41 -1.72
C HIS A 17 -3.69 1.28 -3.26
N VAL A 18 -4.87 1.14 -3.89
CA VAL A 18 -4.98 1.07 -5.36
C VAL A 18 -4.39 2.31 -6.03
N GLN A 19 -4.67 3.49 -5.49
CA GLN A 19 -4.08 4.75 -5.99
C GLN A 19 -2.56 4.73 -5.90
N TRP A 20 -2.00 4.14 -4.84
CA TRP A 20 -0.56 4.02 -4.64
C TRP A 20 0.11 3.16 -5.72
N VAL A 21 -0.50 2.04 -6.08
CA VAL A 21 -0.04 1.18 -7.19
C VAL A 21 -0.07 1.93 -8.54
N GLN A 22 -1.11 2.74 -8.78
CA GLN A 22 -1.19 3.54 -10.00
C GLN A 22 -0.08 4.59 -10.11
N ARG A 23 0.41 5.12 -8.97
CA ARG A 23 1.56 6.04 -8.96
C ARG A 23 2.84 5.33 -9.37
N ALA A 24 3.11 4.14 -8.83
CA ALA A 24 4.25 3.32 -9.25
C ALA A 24 4.20 3.01 -10.75
N LYS A 25 3.03 2.65 -11.27
CA LYS A 25 2.80 2.44 -12.70
C LYS A 25 3.05 3.68 -13.54
N SER A 26 2.60 4.84 -13.07
CA SER A 26 2.82 6.13 -13.75
C SER A 26 4.31 6.47 -13.83
N LEU A 27 5.05 6.26 -12.74
CA LEU A 27 6.50 6.45 -12.69
C LEU A 27 7.23 5.56 -13.70
N VAL A 28 6.90 4.27 -13.75
CA VAL A 28 7.52 3.33 -14.69
C VAL A 28 7.27 3.71 -16.15
N ASN A 29 6.09 4.25 -16.44
CA ASN A 29 5.71 4.74 -17.77
C ASN A 29 6.28 6.13 -18.11
N GLY A 30 7.09 6.72 -17.22
CA GLY A 30 7.77 7.98 -17.46
C GLY A 30 6.92 9.22 -17.22
N PHE A 31 5.76 9.08 -16.58
CA PHE A 31 4.99 10.24 -16.16
C PHE A 31 5.67 10.93 -14.98
N PRO A 32 5.61 12.26 -14.90
CA PRO A 32 6.12 12.99 -13.74
C PRO A 32 5.34 12.59 -12.49
N ILE A 33 6.06 12.48 -11.38
CA ILE A 33 5.47 12.25 -10.06
C ILE A 33 5.58 13.52 -9.22
N LYS A 34 4.64 13.70 -8.31
CA LYS A 34 4.63 14.77 -7.32
C LYS A 34 5.30 14.30 -6.02
N GLU A 35 5.56 15.24 -5.12
CA GLU A 35 6.11 14.93 -3.79
C GLU A 35 5.21 13.95 -3.00
N GLU A 36 3.89 14.06 -3.15
CA GLU A 36 2.91 13.14 -2.56
C GLU A 36 2.94 11.70 -3.10
N ASP A 37 3.68 11.47 -4.20
CA ASP A 37 3.85 10.15 -4.82
C ASP A 37 5.11 9.43 -4.33
N ILE A 38 5.97 10.11 -3.57
CA ILE A 38 7.17 9.52 -2.96
C ILE A 38 6.74 8.39 -2.01
N PRO A 39 7.36 7.20 -2.10
CA PRO A 39 7.07 6.10 -1.19
C PRO A 39 7.33 6.52 0.26
N LEU A 40 6.28 6.48 1.07
CA LEU A 40 6.37 6.61 2.52
C LEU A 40 6.77 5.27 3.16
N THR A 41 7.17 5.30 4.43
CA THR A 41 7.26 4.08 5.22
C THR A 41 5.90 3.37 5.29
N PRO A 42 5.86 2.03 5.39
CA PRO A 42 4.60 1.28 5.38
C PRO A 42 3.58 1.81 6.40
N ASP A 43 4.00 2.15 7.60
CA ASP A 43 3.17 2.70 8.68
C ASP A 43 2.66 4.13 8.43
N ALA A 44 3.35 4.92 7.60
CA ALA A 44 3.00 6.32 7.35
C ALA A 44 2.00 6.51 6.20
N CYS A 45 1.78 5.50 5.36
CA CYS A 45 0.80 5.56 4.27
C CYS A 45 -0.64 5.47 4.81
N ALA A 46 -1.64 5.87 4.01
CA ALA A 46 -3.03 5.85 4.46
C ALA A 46 -3.52 4.44 4.85
N PHE A 47 -3.06 3.41 4.12
CA PHE A 47 -3.35 2.02 4.47
C PHE A 47 -2.67 1.62 5.78
N GLY A 48 -1.38 1.90 5.97
CA GLY A 48 -0.65 1.57 7.19
C GLY A 48 -1.19 2.29 8.42
N LYS A 49 -1.48 3.59 8.30
CA LYS A 49 -2.14 4.37 9.36
C LYS A 49 -3.45 3.73 9.79
N TRP A 50 -4.28 3.32 8.83
CA TRP A 50 -5.50 2.57 9.12
C TRP A 50 -5.18 1.22 9.77
N PHE A 51 -4.26 0.43 9.20
CA PHE A 51 -3.94 -0.92 9.64
C PHE A 51 -3.48 -0.96 11.10
N TYR A 52 -2.58 -0.05 11.50
CA TYR A 52 -2.07 0.04 12.87
C TYR A 52 -2.98 0.84 13.83
N SER A 53 -4.10 1.37 13.36
CA SER A 53 -5.13 2.00 14.20
C SER A 53 -6.45 1.21 14.12
N ASP A 54 -7.44 1.73 13.41
CA ASP A 54 -8.79 1.16 13.30
C ASP A 54 -8.80 -0.27 12.73
N GLY A 55 -7.81 -0.62 11.90
CA GLY A 55 -7.64 -1.94 11.30
C GLY A 55 -7.30 -3.04 12.31
N GLN A 56 -6.85 -2.70 13.52
CA GLN A 56 -6.58 -3.70 14.56
C GLN A 56 -7.84 -4.45 15.03
N VAL A 57 -9.04 -3.90 14.77
CA VAL A 57 -10.31 -4.60 14.98
C VAL A 57 -10.39 -5.94 14.23
N LEU A 58 -9.61 -6.12 13.16
CA LEU A 58 -9.55 -7.37 12.42
C LEU A 58 -9.07 -8.55 13.28
N LEU A 59 -8.23 -8.32 14.30
CA LEU A 59 -7.77 -9.37 15.22
C LEU A 59 -8.91 -9.97 16.07
N ALA A 60 -10.04 -9.26 16.18
CA ALA A 60 -11.22 -9.76 16.89
C ALA A 60 -12.01 -10.82 16.10
N ILE A 61 -11.83 -10.82 14.77
CA ILE A 61 -12.68 -11.54 13.81
C ILE A 61 -11.87 -12.60 13.07
N PHE A 62 -10.59 -12.30 12.86
CA PHE A 62 -9.65 -13.14 12.12
C PHE A 62 -8.53 -13.56 13.05
N ASN A 63 -7.96 -14.74 12.78
CA ASN A 63 -6.77 -15.17 13.50
C ASN A 63 -5.57 -14.27 13.20
N ASP A 64 -4.63 -14.20 14.15
CA ASP A 64 -3.40 -13.42 14.06
C ASP A 64 -2.61 -13.70 12.79
N LYS A 65 -2.59 -14.97 12.33
CA LYS A 65 -1.91 -15.36 11.09
C LYS A 65 -2.48 -14.63 9.87
N SER A 66 -3.80 -14.50 9.77
CA SER A 66 -4.45 -13.84 8.63
C SER A 66 -4.20 -12.34 8.62
N VAL A 67 -4.20 -11.71 9.81
CA VAL A 67 -3.92 -10.28 9.94
C VAL A 67 -2.44 -10.00 9.66
N LYS A 68 -1.53 -10.81 10.19
CA LYS A 68 -0.09 -10.72 9.91
C LYS A 68 0.25 -10.94 8.44
N GLU A 69 -0.50 -11.79 7.74
CA GLU A 69 -0.32 -11.97 6.31
C GLU A 69 -0.67 -10.71 5.51
N LEU A 70 -1.69 -9.93 5.94
CA LEU A 70 -1.95 -8.61 5.33
C LEU A 70 -0.79 -7.64 5.55
N GLU A 71 -0.26 -7.60 6.77
CA GLU A 71 0.90 -6.76 7.12
C GLU A 71 2.11 -7.11 6.26
N ASN A 72 2.43 -8.39 6.12
CA ASN A 72 3.55 -8.87 5.31
C ASN A 72 3.36 -8.48 3.83
N LEU A 73 2.18 -8.76 3.24
CA LEU A 73 1.89 -8.38 1.87
C LEU A 73 1.99 -6.86 1.65
N HIS A 74 1.55 -6.07 2.63
CA HIS A 74 1.66 -4.63 2.58
C HIS A 74 3.12 -4.16 2.63
N ASN A 75 3.94 -4.75 3.49
CA ASN A 75 5.37 -4.45 3.59
C ASN A 75 6.13 -4.84 2.32
N GLU A 76 5.91 -6.04 1.79
CA GLU A 76 6.51 -6.53 0.54
C GLU A 76 6.17 -5.60 -0.64
N LEU A 77 4.91 -5.16 -0.73
CA LEU A 77 4.48 -4.18 -1.72
C LEU A 77 5.21 -2.84 -1.57
N HIS A 78 5.46 -2.40 -0.33
CA HIS A 78 6.24 -1.20 -0.08
C HIS A 78 7.69 -1.32 -0.53
N GLU A 79 8.31 -2.48 -0.30
CA GLU A 79 9.66 -2.79 -0.76
C GLU A 79 9.76 -2.75 -2.29
N GLU A 80 8.80 -3.34 -3.01
CA GLU A 80 8.79 -3.32 -4.47
C GLU A 80 8.66 -1.91 -5.03
N TYR A 81 7.80 -1.06 -4.46
CA TYR A 81 7.71 0.32 -4.92
C TYR A 81 8.99 1.08 -4.60
N MET A 82 9.57 0.89 -3.41
CA MET A 82 10.86 1.50 -3.10
C MET A 82 11.93 1.10 -4.13
N ASN A 83 11.98 -0.18 -4.53
CA ASN A 83 12.90 -0.68 -5.56
C ASN A 83 12.68 -0.01 -6.92
N ILE A 84 11.44 0.21 -7.35
CA ILE A 84 11.13 1.02 -8.54
C ILE A 84 11.66 2.44 -8.35
N PHE A 85 11.35 3.08 -7.22
CA PHE A 85 11.74 4.46 -6.94
C PHE A 85 13.27 4.65 -6.99
N LYS A 86 14.06 3.71 -6.45
CA LYS A 86 15.53 3.72 -6.49
C LYS A 86 16.12 3.74 -7.90
N ILE A 87 15.39 3.21 -8.89
CA ILE A 87 15.85 3.18 -10.27
C ILE A 87 15.80 4.58 -10.89
N TYR A 88 14.71 5.31 -10.62
CA TYR A 88 14.43 6.61 -11.22
C TYR A 88 15.00 7.79 -10.42
N PHE A 89 15.27 7.60 -9.12
CA PHE A 89 15.73 8.64 -8.20
C PHE A 89 16.98 8.22 -7.43
N ASP A 90 17.92 9.14 -7.31
CA ASP A 90 19.10 8.97 -6.45
C ASP A 90 18.75 9.35 -5.00
N ILE A 91 18.71 8.33 -4.15
CA ILE A 91 18.25 8.41 -2.76
C ILE A 91 19.33 9.01 -1.85
N SER A 92 20.58 9.09 -2.32
CA SER A 92 21.69 9.68 -1.56
C SER A 92 21.49 11.16 -1.20
N ASN A 93 20.54 11.84 -1.84
CA ASN A 93 20.23 13.25 -1.60
C ASN A 93 18.92 13.51 -0.83
N LEU A 94 18.24 12.49 -0.27
CA LEU A 94 16.91 12.62 0.36
C LEU A 94 16.78 13.77 1.39
N ASN A 95 17.87 14.14 2.08
CA ASN A 95 17.88 15.22 3.08
C ASN A 95 17.83 16.66 2.49
N PHE A 96 17.88 16.85 1.16
CA PHE A 96 17.96 18.17 0.50
C PHE A 96 16.87 18.40 -0.57
N PHE A 97 15.78 17.63 -0.56
CA PHE A 97 14.81 17.60 -1.68
C PHE A 97 13.69 18.64 -1.65
N SER A 98 13.77 19.72 -0.86
CA SER A 98 12.77 20.80 -0.97
C SER A 98 12.88 21.64 -2.26
N LYS A 99 13.91 21.42 -3.10
CA LYS A 99 14.13 22.26 -4.29
C LYS A 99 14.59 21.59 -5.60
N LEU A 100 14.83 20.28 -5.67
CA LEU A 100 15.41 19.71 -6.90
C LEU A 100 15.12 18.22 -7.16
N LEU A 101 13.84 17.82 -7.27
CA LEU A 101 13.47 16.61 -8.02
C LEU A 101 13.71 16.86 -9.53
N LYS A 102 14.97 16.91 -9.96
CA LYS A 102 15.29 16.82 -11.38
C LYS A 102 15.05 15.38 -11.81
N GLN A 103 13.90 15.14 -12.44
CA GLN A 103 13.66 13.97 -13.27
C GLN A 103 14.76 13.96 -14.36
N GLY A 104 15.86 13.27 -14.12
CA GLY A 104 17.09 13.53 -14.88
C GLY A 104 18.13 12.41 -14.88
N LYS A 105 17.97 11.35 -14.08
CA LYS A 105 18.79 10.14 -14.28
C LYS A 105 18.37 9.51 -15.61
N ARG A 106 19.30 9.41 -16.55
CA ARG A 106 19.09 8.61 -17.76
C ARG A 106 19.02 7.15 -17.35
N VAL A 107 17.80 6.64 -17.21
CA VAL A 107 17.54 5.23 -16.92
C VAL A 107 17.81 4.40 -18.17
N SER A 108 18.73 3.45 -18.06
CA SER A 108 19.10 2.51 -19.12
C SER A 108 17.96 1.56 -19.48
N THR A 109 18.07 0.87 -20.61
CA THR A 109 17.08 -0.14 -21.03
C THR A 109 16.94 -1.26 -20.00
N ASP A 110 18.06 -1.74 -19.44
CA ASP A 110 18.06 -2.82 -18.45
C ASP A 110 17.40 -2.38 -17.13
N GLU A 111 17.68 -1.16 -16.68
CA GLU A 111 17.01 -0.57 -15.52
C GLU A 111 15.49 -0.41 -15.75
N LYS A 112 15.05 -0.02 -16.95
CA LYS A 112 13.62 0.01 -17.29
C LYS A 112 12.99 -1.40 -17.27
N GLN A 113 13.68 -2.41 -17.80
CA GLN A 113 13.20 -3.80 -17.73
C GLN A 113 13.11 -4.28 -16.28
N GLN A 114 14.07 -3.90 -15.44
CA GLN A 114 14.06 -4.21 -14.02
C GLN A 114 12.90 -3.51 -13.30
N ALA A 115 12.65 -2.23 -13.59
CA ALA A 115 11.50 -1.50 -13.05
C ALA A 115 10.16 -2.16 -13.45
N GLN A 116 10.04 -2.65 -14.69
CA GLN A 116 8.86 -3.41 -15.11
C GLN A 116 8.71 -4.75 -14.38
N LYS A 117 9.81 -5.44 -14.03
CA LYS A 117 9.75 -6.67 -13.23
C LYS A 117 9.22 -6.37 -11.83
N PHE A 118 9.75 -5.34 -11.17
CA PHE A 118 9.27 -4.89 -9.87
C PHE A 118 7.81 -4.44 -9.94
N LEU A 119 7.39 -3.72 -10.99
CA LEU A 119 6.00 -3.33 -11.18
C LEU A 119 5.06 -4.54 -11.28
N ARG A 120 5.44 -5.58 -12.05
CA ARG A 120 4.64 -6.81 -12.14
C ARG A 120 4.55 -7.54 -10.79
N SER A 121 5.64 -7.56 -10.03
CA SER A 121 5.67 -8.12 -8.67
C SER A 121 4.71 -7.34 -7.76
N LEU A 122 4.81 -6.02 -7.77
CA LEU A 122 3.96 -5.10 -7.03
C LEU A 122 2.48 -5.26 -7.37
N GLU A 123 2.11 -5.32 -8.66
CA GLU A 123 0.72 -5.55 -9.11
C GLU A 123 0.20 -6.90 -8.57
N LYS A 124 1.01 -7.96 -8.63
CA LYS A 124 0.63 -9.29 -8.11
C LYS A 124 0.43 -9.31 -6.59
N ILE A 125 1.32 -8.65 -5.84
CA ILE A 125 1.19 -8.55 -4.38
C ILE A 125 -0.07 -7.72 -4.03
N SER A 126 -0.30 -6.62 -4.74
CA SER A 126 -1.49 -5.79 -4.58
C SER A 126 -2.79 -6.57 -4.82
N ASP A 127 -2.87 -7.33 -5.91
CA ASP A 127 -4.03 -8.17 -6.21
C ASP A 127 -4.30 -9.17 -5.10
N THR A 128 -3.24 -9.79 -4.56
CA THR A 128 -3.32 -10.74 -3.44
C THR A 128 -3.84 -10.05 -2.17
N LEU A 129 -3.31 -8.87 -1.83
CA LEU A 129 -3.74 -8.08 -0.69
C LEU A 129 -5.23 -7.68 -0.82
N ILE A 130 -5.63 -7.18 -1.98
CA ILE A 130 -7.01 -6.76 -2.27
C ILE A 130 -7.97 -7.94 -2.17
N GLN A 131 -7.62 -9.10 -2.72
CA GLN A 131 -8.43 -10.31 -2.60
C GLN A 131 -8.64 -10.71 -1.14
N LYS A 132 -7.61 -10.66 -0.30
CA LYS A 132 -7.75 -10.93 1.14
C LYS A 132 -8.64 -9.92 1.84
N LEU A 133 -8.49 -8.63 1.55
CA LEU A 133 -9.36 -7.59 2.10
C LEU A 133 -10.82 -7.79 1.68
N ASN A 134 -11.08 -8.21 0.45
CA ASN A 134 -12.44 -8.52 -0.02
C ASN A 134 -13.03 -9.73 0.73
N ILE A 135 -12.25 -10.80 0.93
CA ILE A 135 -12.69 -11.96 1.71
C ILE A 135 -12.99 -11.57 3.17
N MET A 136 -12.13 -10.74 3.77
CA MET A 136 -12.36 -10.22 5.12
C MET A 136 -13.62 -9.35 5.18
N GLU A 137 -13.85 -8.48 4.20
CA GLU A 137 -15.08 -7.70 4.11
C GLU A 137 -16.34 -8.55 4.04
N THR A 138 -16.35 -9.59 3.21
CA THR A 138 -17.47 -10.53 3.14
C THR A 138 -17.74 -11.18 4.49
N LYS A 139 -16.69 -11.59 5.21
CA LYS A 139 -16.81 -12.19 6.54
C LYS A 139 -17.30 -11.20 7.60
N ILE A 140 -16.83 -9.95 7.56
CA ILE A 140 -17.31 -8.87 8.45
C ILE A 140 -18.80 -8.60 8.20
N ASN A 141 -19.24 -8.57 6.93
CA ASN A 141 -20.66 -8.40 6.58
C ASN A 141 -21.54 -9.52 7.12
N MET A 142 -21.04 -10.76 7.12
CA MET A 142 -21.75 -11.95 7.61
C MET A 142 -21.72 -12.09 9.14
N ALA A 143 -20.85 -11.34 9.82
CA ALA A 143 -20.69 -11.41 11.27
C ALA A 143 -21.84 -10.69 12.01
N GLU A 144 -22.22 -11.24 13.16
CA GLU A 144 -23.21 -10.62 14.06
C GLU A 144 -22.72 -9.28 14.60
N GLU A 145 -23.64 -8.32 14.77
CA GLU A 145 -23.27 -6.95 15.18
C GLU A 145 -22.64 -6.89 16.58
N GLY A 146 -23.03 -7.78 17.48
CA GLY A 146 -22.50 -7.85 18.85
C GLY A 146 -20.99 -8.15 18.95
N ILE A 147 -20.36 -8.61 17.86
CA ILE A 147 -18.89 -8.77 17.82
C ILE A 147 -18.18 -7.40 17.85
N PHE A 148 -18.82 -6.36 17.29
CA PHE A 148 -18.21 -5.04 17.07
C PHE A 148 -18.52 -4.05 18.19
N GLU A 149 -19.57 -4.28 18.96
CA GLU A 149 -20.00 -3.41 20.07
C GLU A 149 -18.91 -3.23 21.13
N LYS A 150 -18.04 -4.23 21.29
CA LYS A 150 -16.92 -4.23 22.26
C LYS A 150 -15.78 -3.27 21.90
N TYR A 151 -15.80 -2.70 20.69
CA TYR A 151 -14.79 -1.79 20.16
C TYR A 151 -15.30 -0.35 20.06
N THR A 152 -16.42 -0.05 20.73
CA THR A 152 -17.10 1.26 20.82
C THR A 152 -16.81 1.90 22.16
#